data_AF-A0A6B2G9H6-F1
#
_entry.id   AF-A0A6B2G9H6-F1
#
_cell.length_a   1.000
_cell.length_b   1.000
_cell.length_c   1.000
_cell.angle_alpha   90.00
_cell.angle_beta   90.00
_cell.angle_gamma   90.00
#
_symmetry.space_group_name_H-M   'P 1'
#
loop_
_entity.id
_entity.type
_entity.pdbx_description
1 polymer ?
#
loop_
_entity_poly.entity_id
_entity_poly.type
_entity_poly.pdbx_seq_one_letter_code
_entity_poly.pdbx_strand_id
1 'polypeptide(L)'
;NGIIMARKKKNVCKIQKSKVKKTKKCCKKSKSNSLEGSCFRLLNEKFYTSSSYEMRKIIKDEPDIFNVYQAGFRQQMGQWPINPLNEIIYILNKSKKNLIVSDMGCGEAVLSKSVKHKVFSFDFVAANETVEACDFSHVGK
;
A
#
# COMPACT_ATOMS: atom_id res chain seq x y z
N ASN A 1 -37.78 15.04 10.02
CA ASN A 1 -36.99 14.09 9.18
C ASN A 1 -35.54 13.84 9.64
N GLY A 2 -35.16 14.08 10.91
CA GLY A 2 -33.74 14.06 11.35
C GLY A 2 -33.20 12.75 11.98
N ILE A 3 -34.03 11.72 12.20
CA ILE A 3 -33.65 10.56 13.05
C ILE A 3 -33.06 9.39 12.23
N ILE A 4 -33.30 9.33 10.92
CA ILE A 4 -32.92 8.18 10.07
C ILE A 4 -31.43 8.21 9.67
N MET A 5 -30.81 9.39 9.61
CA MET A 5 -29.39 9.55 9.21
C MET A 5 -28.38 9.14 10.30
N ALA A 6 -28.75 9.23 11.58
CA ALA A 6 -27.85 8.89 12.70
C ALA A 6 -27.67 7.38 12.90
N ARG A 7 -28.71 6.58 12.58
CA ARG A 7 -28.70 5.10 12.75
C ARG A 7 -27.84 4.39 11.69
N LYS A 8 -27.81 4.89 10.45
CA LYS A 8 -26.96 4.35 9.36
C LYS A 8 -25.46 4.52 9.65
N LYS A 9 -25.01 5.70 10.12
CA LYS A 9 -23.59 5.95 10.46
C LYS A 9 -23.04 5.01 11.54
N LYS A 10 -23.83 4.70 12.57
CA LYS A 10 -23.41 3.80 13.67
C LYS A 10 -23.23 2.34 13.23
N ASN A 11 -24.05 1.85 12.30
CA ASN A 11 -23.98 0.47 11.82
C ASN A 11 -22.83 0.26 10.81
N VAL A 12 -22.56 1.22 9.92
CA VAL A 12 -21.40 1.16 9.01
C VAL A 12 -20.08 1.12 9.79
N CYS A 13 -19.93 1.95 10.83
CA CYS A 13 -18.75 1.95 11.68
C CYS A 13 -18.58 0.63 12.48
N LYS A 14 -19.68 -0.04 12.87
CA LYS A 14 -19.63 -1.37 13.52
C LYS A 14 -19.24 -2.50 12.56
N ILE A 15 -19.75 -2.48 11.32
CA ILE A 15 -19.41 -3.46 10.27
C ILE A 15 -17.94 -3.32 9.83
N GLN A 16 -17.42 -2.10 9.78
CA GLN A 16 -16.00 -1.85 9.51
C GLN A 16 -15.12 -2.37 10.67
N LYS A 17 -15.49 -2.15 11.93
CA LYS A 17 -14.76 -2.67 13.10
C LYS A 17 -14.73 -4.21 13.16
N SER A 18 -15.79 -4.90 12.74
CA SER A 18 -15.83 -6.37 12.74
C SER A 18 -15.00 -6.98 11.59
N LYS A 19 -14.99 -6.37 10.41
CA LYS A 19 -14.11 -6.78 9.29
C LYS A 19 -12.63 -6.55 9.60
N VAL A 20 -12.28 -5.42 10.24
CA VAL A 20 -10.91 -5.14 10.71
C VAL A 20 -10.47 -6.12 11.81
N LYS A 21 -11.36 -6.51 12.72
CA LYS A 21 -11.06 -7.59 13.69
C LYS A 21 -10.85 -8.97 13.02
N LYS A 22 -11.50 -9.23 11.88
CA LYS A 22 -11.36 -10.49 11.13
C LYS A 22 -10.04 -10.53 10.35
N THR A 23 -9.61 -9.42 9.75
CA THR A 23 -8.28 -9.28 9.14
C THR A 23 -7.17 -9.42 10.18
N LYS A 24 -7.32 -8.82 11.38
CA LYS A 24 -6.39 -9.02 12.53
C LYS A 24 -6.16 -10.49 12.87
N LYS A 25 -7.23 -11.30 12.94
CA LYS A 25 -7.13 -12.71 13.32
C LYS A 25 -6.45 -13.56 12.25
N CYS A 26 -6.67 -13.23 10.98
CA CYS A 26 -6.06 -13.93 9.84
C CYS A 26 -4.55 -13.68 9.76
N CYS A 27 -4.13 -12.42 9.93
CA CYS A 27 -2.74 -12.04 9.71
C CYS A 27 -1.84 -12.20 10.95
N LYS A 28 -2.41 -12.33 12.17
CA LYS A 28 -1.62 -12.60 13.41
C LYS A 28 -1.29 -14.09 13.68
N LYS A 29 -1.69 -15.01 12.78
CA LYS A 29 -1.60 -16.47 13.01
C LYS A 29 -1.05 -17.28 11.82
N SER A 30 -0.42 -16.67 10.82
CA SER A 30 0.09 -17.44 9.69
C SER A 30 1.34 -18.23 10.10
N LYS A 31 1.18 -19.55 10.25
CA LYS A 31 2.30 -20.51 10.28
C LYS A 31 2.36 -21.32 8.96
N SER A 32 1.58 -20.95 7.95
CA SER A 32 1.53 -21.62 6.65
C SER A 32 1.31 -20.65 5.48
N ASN A 33 2.00 -20.91 4.36
CA ASN A 33 2.03 -20.06 3.17
C ASN A 33 0.64 -19.84 2.53
N SER A 34 -0.27 -20.81 2.64
CA SER A 34 -1.63 -20.70 2.10
C SER A 34 -2.46 -19.63 2.82
N LEU A 35 -2.26 -19.47 4.13
CA LEU A 35 -2.98 -18.47 4.93
C LEU A 35 -2.48 -17.05 4.62
N GLU A 36 -1.20 -16.89 4.31
CA GLU A 36 -0.57 -15.60 3.96
C GLU A 36 -1.12 -15.02 2.67
N GLY A 37 -1.23 -15.84 1.61
CA GLY A 37 -1.84 -15.41 0.34
C GLY A 37 -3.30 -14.97 0.52
N SER A 38 -4.07 -15.68 1.35
CA SER A 38 -5.45 -15.32 1.66
C SER A 38 -5.58 -14.01 2.47
N CYS A 39 -4.68 -13.77 3.43
CA CYS A 39 -4.58 -12.53 4.19
C CYS A 39 -4.21 -11.37 3.25
N PHE A 40 -3.19 -11.54 2.40
CA PHE A 40 -2.79 -10.52 1.42
C PHE A 40 -3.94 -10.17 0.47
N ARG A 41 -4.66 -11.16 -0.08
CA ARG A 41 -5.81 -10.90 -0.97
C ARG A 41 -6.87 -10.03 -0.29
N LEU A 42 -7.22 -10.33 0.96
CA LEU A 42 -8.19 -9.55 1.74
C LEU A 42 -7.69 -8.14 2.05
N LEU A 43 -6.40 -7.99 2.38
CA LEU A 43 -5.78 -6.69 2.61
C LEU A 43 -5.77 -5.87 1.32
N ASN A 44 -5.35 -6.45 0.21
CA ASN A 44 -5.32 -5.79 -1.09
C ASN A 44 -6.70 -5.25 -1.48
N GLU A 45 -7.75 -6.07 -1.39
CA GLU A 45 -9.14 -5.62 -1.59
C GLU A 45 -9.49 -4.44 -0.66
N LYS A 46 -9.08 -4.50 0.60
CA LYS A 46 -9.35 -3.43 1.57
C LYS A 46 -8.64 -2.12 1.20
N PHE A 47 -7.39 -2.18 0.75
CA PHE A 47 -6.62 -1.01 0.28
C PHE A 47 -7.28 -0.35 -0.94
N TYR A 48 -7.83 -1.14 -1.88
CA TYR A 48 -8.52 -0.60 -3.06
C TYR A 48 -9.94 -0.07 -2.80
N THR A 49 -10.63 -0.60 -1.81
CA THR A 49 -12.06 -0.27 -1.55
C THR A 49 -12.27 0.76 -0.45
N SER A 50 -11.21 1.20 0.22
CA SER A 50 -11.28 2.17 1.32
C SER A 50 -10.79 3.53 0.87
N SER A 51 -11.33 4.59 1.47
CA SER A 51 -10.78 5.94 1.26
C SER A 51 -9.37 6.05 1.87
N SER A 52 -8.56 6.96 1.32
CA SER A 52 -7.23 7.27 1.86
C SER A 52 -7.28 7.67 3.34
N TYR A 53 -8.29 8.43 3.75
CA TYR A 53 -8.52 8.79 5.14
C TYR A 53 -8.77 7.56 6.03
N GLU A 54 -9.64 6.64 5.60
CA GLU A 54 -9.90 5.40 6.35
C GLU A 54 -8.66 4.52 6.43
N MET A 55 -7.89 4.40 5.35
CA MET A 55 -6.65 3.61 5.35
C MET A 55 -5.60 4.23 6.26
N ARG A 56 -5.44 5.56 6.28
CA ARG A 56 -4.55 6.24 7.24
C ARG A 56 -4.93 5.93 8.67
N LYS A 57 -6.23 5.94 8.98
CA LYS A 57 -6.70 5.61 10.33
C LYS A 57 -6.39 4.16 10.69
N ILE A 58 -6.63 3.21 9.77
CA ILE A 58 -6.34 1.79 9.98
C ILE A 58 -4.85 1.58 10.24
N ILE A 59 -3.97 2.17 9.42
CA ILE A 59 -2.51 2.05 9.58
C ILE A 59 -2.03 2.74 10.86
N LYS A 60 -2.61 3.89 11.23
CA LYS A 60 -2.29 4.57 12.49
C LYS A 60 -2.67 3.72 13.71
N ASP A 61 -3.84 3.09 13.68
CA ASP A 61 -4.30 2.22 14.76
C ASP A 61 -3.49 0.90 14.79
N GLU A 62 -2.97 0.46 13.65
CA GLU A 62 -2.26 -0.82 13.47
C GLU A 62 -1.14 -0.73 12.43
N PRO A 63 0.06 -0.27 12.83
CA PRO A 63 1.19 -0.08 11.92
C PRO A 63 1.61 -1.36 11.17
N ASP A 64 1.49 -2.51 11.82
CA ASP A 64 1.87 -3.81 11.25
C ASP A 64 1.06 -4.21 10.01
N ILE A 65 -0.15 -3.67 9.82
CA ILE A 65 -0.99 -3.98 8.65
C ILE A 65 -0.25 -3.65 7.36
N PHE A 66 0.49 -2.54 7.35
CA PHE A 66 1.24 -2.12 6.17
C PHE A 66 2.42 -3.06 5.90
N ASN A 67 3.12 -3.51 6.94
CA ASN A 67 4.22 -4.47 6.81
C ASN A 67 3.73 -5.82 6.25
N VAL A 68 2.58 -6.31 6.73
CA VAL A 68 1.96 -7.54 6.22
C VAL A 68 1.54 -7.36 4.77
N TYR A 69 0.95 -6.21 4.42
CA TYR A 69 0.59 -5.90 3.05
C TYR A 69 1.82 -5.90 2.12
N GLN A 70 2.91 -5.22 2.51
CA GLN A 70 4.15 -5.21 1.73
C GLN A 70 4.77 -6.61 1.59
N ALA A 71 4.78 -7.41 2.65
CA ALA A 71 5.32 -8.76 2.61
C ALA A 71 4.54 -9.65 1.61
N GLY A 72 3.20 -9.57 1.66
CA GLY A 72 2.35 -10.26 0.69
C GLY A 72 2.56 -9.76 -0.74
N PHE A 73 2.74 -8.44 -0.93
CA PHE A 73 3.03 -7.85 -2.24
C PHE A 73 4.37 -8.37 -2.79
N ARG A 74 5.44 -8.41 -1.99
CA ARG A 74 6.74 -8.98 -2.39
C ARG A 74 6.63 -10.45 -2.79
N GLN A 75 5.88 -11.25 -2.03
CA GLN A 75 5.67 -12.66 -2.35
C GLN A 75 4.95 -12.82 -3.70
N GLN A 76 3.94 -11.99 -3.99
CA GLN A 76 3.22 -12.01 -5.26
C GLN A 76 4.08 -11.53 -6.42
N MET A 77 4.85 -10.46 -6.24
CA MET A 77 5.79 -9.93 -7.23
C MET A 77 6.83 -10.96 -7.65
N GLY A 78 7.31 -11.80 -6.72
CA GLY A 78 8.27 -12.88 -7.02
C GLY A 78 7.74 -13.96 -7.96
N GLN A 79 6.43 -14.02 -8.20
CA GLN A 79 5.81 -14.95 -9.15
C GLN A 79 5.64 -14.36 -10.56
N TRP A 80 5.93 -13.06 -10.73
CA TRP A 80 5.74 -12.41 -12.02
C TRP A 80 6.87 -12.82 -12.97
N PRO A 81 6.58 -13.18 -14.23
CA PRO A 81 7.62 -13.55 -15.19
C PRO A 81 8.56 -12.39 -15.49
N ILE A 82 8.06 -11.15 -15.40
CA ILE A 82 8.81 -9.91 -15.56
C ILE A 82 8.33 -8.94 -14.49
N ASN A 83 9.26 -8.40 -13.70
CA ASN A 83 8.98 -7.31 -12.78
C ASN A 83 9.04 -5.98 -13.57
N PRO A 84 7.94 -5.21 -13.68
CA PRO A 84 7.92 -3.97 -14.45
C PRO A 84 8.92 -2.92 -13.96
N LEU A 85 9.29 -2.96 -12.67
CA LEU A 85 10.31 -2.06 -12.14
C LEU A 85 11.66 -2.27 -12.83
N ASN A 86 12.01 -3.52 -13.18
CA ASN A 86 13.25 -3.82 -13.88
C ASN A 86 13.28 -3.19 -15.28
N GLU A 87 12.15 -3.22 -15.99
CA GLU A 87 12.03 -2.58 -17.31
C GLU A 87 12.15 -1.05 -17.20
N ILE A 88 11.54 -0.44 -16.18
CA ILE A 88 11.66 0.99 -15.93
C ILE A 88 13.11 1.36 -15.61
N ILE A 89 13.79 0.60 -14.75
CA ILE A 89 15.21 0.80 -14.43
C ILE A 89 16.06 0.70 -15.69
N TYR A 90 15.79 -0.28 -16.56
CA TYR A 90 16.51 -0.45 -17.81
C TYR A 90 16.34 0.75 -18.77
N ILE A 91 15.09 1.20 -18.96
CA ILE A 91 14.77 2.36 -19.81
C ILE A 91 15.49 3.62 -19.28
N LEU A 92 15.43 3.84 -17.98
CA LEU A 92 16.08 4.97 -17.33
C LEU A 92 17.59 4.90 -17.48
N ASN A 93 18.23 3.77 -17.15
CA ASN A 93 19.68 3.64 -17.27
C ASN A 93 20.21 3.75 -18.72
N LYS A 94 19.37 3.49 -19.73
CA LYS A 94 19.69 3.77 -21.13
C LYS A 94 19.66 5.26 -21.49
N SER A 95 18.93 6.06 -20.73
CA SER A 95 18.86 7.50 -20.95
C SER A 95 20.20 8.15 -20.61
N LYS A 96 20.77 8.87 -21.58
CA LYS A 96 21.97 9.70 -21.37
C LYS A 96 21.68 11.05 -20.70
N LYS A 97 20.39 11.37 -20.46
CA LYS A 97 19.96 12.65 -19.86
C LYS A 97 19.88 12.55 -18.35
N ASN A 98 20.19 13.63 -17.64
CA ASN A 98 19.91 13.75 -16.20
C ASN A 98 18.44 14.09 -16.00
N LEU A 99 17.60 13.05 -15.89
CA LEU A 99 16.16 13.20 -15.65
C LEU A 99 15.85 13.45 -14.17
N ILE A 100 14.73 14.13 -13.93
CA ILE A 100 14.08 14.21 -12.62
C ILE A 100 12.83 13.34 -12.71
N VAL A 101 12.72 12.34 -11.84
CA VAL A 101 11.66 11.32 -11.85
C VAL A 101 10.89 11.39 -10.53
N SER A 102 9.56 11.29 -10.62
CA SER A 102 8.69 11.11 -9.46
C SER A 102 8.20 9.66 -9.42
N ASP A 103 8.55 8.95 -8.35
CA ASP A 103 8.18 7.55 -8.11
C ASP A 103 7.01 7.51 -7.11
N MET A 104 5.80 7.35 -7.63
CA MET A 104 4.55 7.38 -6.86
C MET A 104 4.12 5.96 -6.49
N GLY A 105 4.05 5.65 -5.19
CA GLY A 105 3.89 4.27 -4.72
C GLY A 105 5.23 3.51 -4.74
N CYS A 106 6.30 4.19 -4.35
CA CYS A 106 7.67 3.69 -4.46
C CYS A 106 8.03 2.51 -3.53
N GLY A 107 7.17 2.21 -2.54
CA GLY A 107 7.41 1.19 -1.52
C GLY A 107 8.74 1.42 -0.78
N GLU A 108 9.73 0.56 -1.06
CA GLU A 108 11.06 0.58 -0.44
C GLU A 108 12.07 1.46 -1.19
N ALA A 109 11.59 2.29 -2.13
CA ALA A 109 12.36 3.20 -2.98
C ALA A 109 13.45 2.51 -3.81
N VAL A 110 13.16 1.30 -4.31
CA VAL A 110 14.12 0.51 -5.10
C VAL A 110 14.56 1.28 -6.34
N LEU A 111 13.66 1.99 -7.02
CA LEU A 111 13.99 2.76 -8.22
C LEU A 111 15.09 3.79 -7.97
N SER A 112 14.96 4.59 -6.92
CA SER A 112 15.93 5.64 -6.56
C SER A 112 17.34 5.10 -6.29
N LYS A 113 17.43 3.85 -5.80
CA LYS A 113 18.70 3.17 -5.50
C LYS A 113 19.32 2.53 -6.73
N SER A 114 18.55 2.33 -7.80
CA SER A 114 18.95 1.56 -8.99
C SER A 114 19.28 2.41 -10.22
N VAL A 115 19.08 3.73 -10.17
CA VAL A 115 19.33 4.63 -11.29
C VAL A 115 20.18 5.84 -10.89
N LYS A 116 20.88 6.43 -11.85
CA LYS A 116 21.70 7.65 -11.65
C LYS A 116 20.87 8.94 -11.69
N HIS A 117 19.63 8.87 -12.13
CA HIS A 117 18.73 10.04 -12.21
C HIS A 117 18.30 10.50 -10.83
N LYS A 118 17.86 11.75 -10.72
CA LYS A 118 17.26 12.26 -9.50
C LYS A 118 15.84 11.71 -9.38
N VAL A 119 15.61 10.83 -8.42
CA VAL A 119 14.29 10.24 -8.16
C VAL A 119 13.75 10.76 -6.83
N PHE A 120 12.54 11.29 -6.85
CA PHE A 120 11.77 11.61 -5.65
C PHE A 120 10.80 10.47 -5.38
N SER A 121 10.92 9.84 -4.21
CA SER A 121 10.18 8.63 -3.85
C SER A 121 9.07 8.98 -2.87
N PHE A 122 7.84 8.70 -3.28
CA PHE A 122 6.62 9.00 -2.54
C PHE A 122 5.81 7.74 -2.29
N ASP A 123 5.29 7.56 -1.08
CA ASP A 123 4.39 6.45 -0.77
C ASP A 123 3.37 6.87 0.31
N PHE A 124 2.35 6.04 0.52
CA PHE A 124 1.37 6.25 1.57
C PHE A 124 1.98 6.16 2.99
N VAL A 125 3.03 5.36 3.14
CA VAL A 125 3.82 5.23 4.38
C VAL A 125 5.30 5.23 4.01
N ALA A 126 6.08 6.06 4.69
CA ALA A 126 7.53 6.10 4.53
C ALA A 126 8.16 4.80 5.04
N ALA A 127 8.68 3.97 4.13
CA ALA A 127 9.39 2.74 4.48
C ALA A 127 10.83 3.01 4.99
N ASN A 128 11.40 4.17 4.66
CA ASN A 128 12.73 4.61 5.08
C ASN A 128 12.86 6.14 4.89
N GLU A 129 14.00 6.71 5.28
CA GLU A 129 14.26 8.16 5.25
C GLU A 129 14.27 8.78 3.85
N THR A 130 14.45 7.97 2.80
CA THR A 130 14.44 8.46 1.41
C THR A 130 13.04 8.45 0.80
N VAL A 131 12.02 7.97 1.53
CA VAL A 131 10.62 7.95 1.10
C VAL A 131 9.85 9.04 1.83
N GLU A 132 9.20 9.92 1.06
CA GLU A 132 8.27 10.88 1.62
C GLU A 132 6.87 10.28 1.74
N ALA A 133 6.34 10.26 2.96
CA ALA A 133 4.96 9.82 3.21
C ALA A 133 3.99 10.88 2.70
N CYS A 134 3.10 10.50 1.79
CA CYS A 134 2.13 11.41 1.18
C CYS A 134 0.81 10.71 0.84
N ASP A 135 -0.24 11.50 0.64
CA ASP A 135 -1.55 11.00 0.23
C ASP A 135 -1.89 11.48 -1.18
N PHE A 136 -1.92 10.55 -2.14
CA PHE A 136 -2.21 10.84 -3.53
C PHE A 136 -3.70 11.05 -3.85
N SER A 137 -4.62 10.91 -2.88
CA SER A 137 -6.07 10.92 -3.14
C SER A 137 -6.67 12.22 -3.68
N HIS A 138 -5.86 13.28 -3.81
CA HIS A 138 -6.24 14.58 -4.36
C HIS A 138 -5.39 15.03 -5.55
N VAL A 139 -4.54 14.17 -6.11
CA VAL A 139 -3.73 14.51 -7.29
C VAL A 139 -4.62 14.46 -8.53
N GLY A 140 -4.87 15.61 -9.18
CA GLY A 140 -5.58 15.70 -10.46
C GLY A 140 -7.09 15.93 -10.41
N LYS A 141 -7.61 16.54 -9.33
CA LYS A 141 -8.94 17.17 -9.33
C LYS A 141 -8.87 18.64 -9.71
#